data_AF-A0A969RFJ9-F1
#
_entry.id   AF-A0A969RFJ9-F1
#
_cell.length_a   1.000
_cell.length_b   1.000
_cell.length_c   1.000
_cell.angle_alpha   90.00
_cell.angle_beta   90.00
_cell.angle_gamma   90.00
#
_symmetry.space_group_name_H-M   'P 1'
#
loop_
_entity.id
_entity.type
_entity.pdbx_description
1 polymer ?
#
loop_
_entity_poly.entity_id
_entity_poly.type
_entity_poly.pdbx_seq_one_letter_code
_entity_poly.pdbx_strand_id
1 'polypeptide(L)'
;MIVSLAQWLSVQVPDDYIPLERVWQNQMIEKAPELANYYQTKDKLQLLRQWTEIIKPSTKVKALGRYPLPIPHVLANEFQSFWERQLLRNEGKAMDELSPNQQSGMEKIASVAYTILKTRPNWITRERKRKLSPYLNYQELRDLDSLQPPIQPELLDLEASSKDAMQWVIDQYLPFRRWDAAIHSSSARPRVSDRIADSFVNWILKHYPELGFANSVLNYSVASLVQDLCQKNPVLWVVVDGLGWLDHQELLAHLTQNSRFSVETALEPRISILPTKPSMRSGAFILNFPLAILLGCPTQVKAFR
;
A
#
# COMPACT_ATOMS: atom_id res chain seq x y z
N MET A 1 24.56 10.69 33.18
CA MET A 1 25.12 12.02 32.81
C MET A 1 24.61 12.51 31.46
N ILE A 2 24.79 11.78 30.34
CA ILE A 2 24.28 12.22 29.01
C ILE A 2 22.76 12.43 28.99
N VAL A 3 21.99 11.55 29.65
CA VAL A 3 20.52 11.70 29.77
C VAL A 3 20.14 12.99 30.50
N SER A 4 20.88 13.38 31.54
CA SER A 4 20.63 14.61 32.29
C SER A 4 20.90 15.87 31.45
N LEU A 5 21.94 15.84 30.61
CA LEU A 5 22.19 16.90 29.62
C LEU A 5 21.03 16.99 28.62
N ALA A 6 20.56 15.85 28.10
CA ALA A 6 19.44 15.79 27.17
C ALA A 6 18.13 16.33 27.78
N GLN A 7 17.84 15.99 29.04
CA GLN A 7 16.70 16.53 29.78
C GLN A 7 16.80 18.04 29.94
N TRP A 8 17.95 18.54 30.40
CA TRP A 8 18.19 19.97 30.60
C TRP A 8 18.04 20.80 29.31
N LEU A 9 18.58 20.31 28.18
CA LEU A 9 18.42 20.96 26.88
C LEU A 9 16.97 21.02 26.39
N SER A 10 16.11 20.14 26.90
CA SER A 10 14.70 20.03 26.51
C SER A 10 13.79 20.96 27.31
N VAL A 11 14.28 21.57 28.39
CA VAL A 11 13.51 22.42 29.29
C VAL A 11 13.84 23.88 29.04
N GLN A 12 12.80 24.69 28.82
CA GLN A 12 12.91 26.15 28.86
C GLN A 12 12.80 26.61 30.31
N VAL A 13 13.83 27.31 30.77
CA VAL A 13 13.89 27.86 32.13
C VAL A 13 13.47 29.32 32.04
N PRO A 14 12.44 29.76 32.79
CA PRO A 14 12.03 31.17 32.83
C PRO A 14 13.14 32.05 33.41
N ASP A 15 13.18 33.32 33.04
CA ASP A 15 14.26 34.25 33.38
C ASP A 15 14.51 34.34 34.90
N ASP A 16 13.45 34.31 35.70
CA ASP A 16 13.49 34.37 37.16
C ASP A 16 14.26 33.18 37.80
N TYR A 17 14.38 32.06 37.09
CA TYR A 17 15.02 30.83 37.57
C TYR A 17 16.44 30.63 37.01
N ILE A 18 16.97 31.56 36.21
CA ILE A 18 18.34 31.49 35.68
C ILE A 18 19.39 31.32 36.78
N PRO A 19 19.33 32.01 37.94
CA PRO A 19 20.31 31.80 39.01
C PRO A 19 20.34 30.35 39.52
N LEU A 20 19.17 29.71 39.64
CA LEU A 20 19.05 28.32 40.09
C LEU A 20 19.56 27.34 39.03
N GLU A 21 19.27 27.60 37.77
CA GLU A 21 19.85 26.85 36.65
C GLU A 21 21.38 26.88 36.68
N ARG A 22 21.99 28.05 36.92
CA ARG A 22 23.46 28.17 37.00
C ARG A 22 24.05 27.34 38.13
N VAL A 23 23.42 27.35 39.30
CA VAL A 23 23.86 26.52 40.43
C VAL A 23 23.80 25.04 40.06
N TRP A 24 22.70 24.61 39.43
CA TRP A 24 22.54 23.23 38.97
C TRP A 24 23.57 22.84 37.89
N GLN A 25 23.84 23.73 36.92
CA GLN A 25 24.86 23.52 35.90
C GLN A 25 26.24 23.33 36.53
N ASN A 26 26.62 24.16 37.49
CA ASN A 26 27.91 24.04 38.19
C ASN A 26 28.04 22.69 38.89
N GLN A 27 26.99 22.23 39.57
CA GLN A 27 26.99 20.90 40.20
C GLN A 27 27.11 19.76 39.17
N MET A 28 26.51 19.89 37.99
CA MET A 28 26.62 18.89 36.93
C MET A 28 27.99 18.90 36.27
N ILE A 29 28.61 20.08 36.12
CA ILE A 29 29.98 20.25 35.62
C ILE A 29 30.98 19.57 36.56
N GLU A 30 30.84 19.75 37.88
CA GLU A 30 31.69 19.08 38.87
C GLU A 30 31.57 17.56 38.80
N LYS A 31 30.35 17.05 38.57
CA LYS A 31 30.08 15.61 38.46
C LYS A 31 30.50 14.98 37.12
N ALA A 32 30.50 15.76 36.04
CA ALA A 32 30.89 15.31 34.70
C ALA A 32 31.68 16.41 33.97
N PRO A 33 32.98 16.59 34.32
CA PRO A 33 33.83 17.61 33.73
C PRO A 33 33.95 17.49 32.20
N GLU A 34 33.85 16.28 31.67
CA GLU A 34 33.88 15.99 30.24
C GLU A 34 32.70 16.60 29.47
N LEU A 35 31.58 16.88 30.16
CA LEU A 35 30.41 17.51 29.56
C LEU A 35 30.33 19.02 29.82
N ALA A 36 31.32 19.61 30.49
CA ALA A 36 31.26 21.00 30.95
C ALA A 36 30.97 22.00 29.83
N ASN A 37 31.62 21.80 28.68
CA ASN A 37 31.44 22.64 27.49
C ASN A 37 30.00 22.64 26.96
N TYR A 38 29.24 21.57 27.19
CA TYR A 38 27.84 21.50 26.76
C TYR A 38 26.90 22.17 27.75
N TYR A 39 27.14 22.01 29.06
CA TYR A 39 26.33 22.68 30.08
C TYR A 39 26.51 24.20 30.07
N GLN A 40 27.67 24.70 29.62
CA GLN A 40 27.95 26.13 29.47
C GLN A 40 27.46 26.73 28.14
N THR A 41 26.70 26.00 27.32
CA THR A 41 26.19 26.54 26.05
C THR A 41 25.31 27.77 26.29
N LYS A 42 25.51 28.82 25.49
CA LYS A 42 24.64 30.01 25.48
C LYS A 42 23.34 29.76 24.71
N ASP A 43 23.37 28.85 23.73
CA ASP A 43 22.22 28.50 22.91
C ASP A 43 21.92 27.00 23.07
N LYS A 44 20.95 26.71 23.94
CA LYS A 44 20.45 25.35 24.18
C LYS A 44 19.80 24.76 22.93
N LEU A 45 19.01 25.56 22.22
CA LEU A 45 18.23 25.10 21.08
C LEU A 45 19.14 24.75 19.90
N GLN A 46 20.16 25.54 19.63
CA GLN A 46 21.13 25.24 18.59
C GLN A 46 21.90 23.94 18.90
N LEU A 47 22.32 23.74 20.15
CA LEU A 47 22.98 22.50 20.56
C LEU A 47 22.04 21.29 20.39
N LEU A 48 20.78 21.44 20.81
CA LEU A 48 19.77 20.39 20.67
C LEU A 48 19.45 20.08 19.19
N ARG A 49 19.37 21.10 18.31
CA ARG A 49 19.19 20.93 16.86
C ARG A 49 20.36 20.18 16.21
N GLN A 50 21.59 20.45 16.64
CA GLN A 50 22.76 19.70 16.18
C GLN A 50 22.70 18.25 16.66
N TRP A 51 22.34 18.02 17.92
CA TRP A 51 22.34 16.68 18.51
C TRP A 51 21.19 15.80 17.99
N THR A 52 20.07 16.41 17.63
CA THR A 52 18.94 15.75 16.94
C THR A 52 19.11 15.71 15.41
N GLU A 53 20.25 16.20 14.90
CA GLU A 53 20.64 16.18 13.48
C GLU A 53 19.69 16.93 12.52
N ILE A 54 18.86 17.82 13.03
CA ILE A 54 18.10 18.80 12.21
C ILE A 54 19.08 19.72 11.47
N ILE A 55 20.20 20.03 12.11
CA ILE A 55 21.32 20.78 11.55
C ILE A 55 22.58 19.91 11.61
N LYS A 56 23.48 20.08 10.64
CA LYS A 56 24.77 19.36 10.58
C LYS A 56 25.49 19.41 11.94
N PRO A 57 25.74 18.25 12.59
CA PRO A 57 26.37 18.22 13.90
C PRO A 57 27.85 18.63 13.80
N SER A 58 28.29 19.44 14.75
CA SER A 58 29.71 19.74 14.93
C SER A 58 30.46 18.50 15.43
N THR A 59 31.79 18.44 15.23
CA THR A 59 32.63 17.32 15.70
C THR A 59 32.48 17.07 17.20
N LYS A 60 32.27 18.15 17.99
CA LYS A 60 31.99 18.06 19.42
C LYS A 60 30.68 17.32 19.69
N VAL A 61 29.59 17.73 19.05
CA VAL A 61 28.27 17.09 19.23
C VAL A 61 28.27 15.63 18.76
N LYS A 62 29.01 15.29 17.70
CA LYS A 62 29.16 13.89 17.27
C LYS A 62 29.75 12.99 18.38
N ALA A 63 30.61 13.53 19.23
CA ALA A 63 31.18 12.78 20.35
C ALA A 63 30.16 12.44 21.45
N LEU A 64 29.01 13.14 21.51
CA LEU A 64 27.90 12.80 22.41
C LEU A 64 27.13 11.55 21.97
N GLY A 65 27.34 11.09 20.74
CA GLY A 65 26.59 9.97 20.16
C GLY A 65 25.12 10.32 19.91
N ARG A 66 24.28 9.28 19.89
CA ARG A 66 22.84 9.39 19.63
C ARG A 66 22.13 10.14 20.77
N TYR A 67 21.27 11.10 20.42
CA TYR A 67 20.39 11.74 21.41
C TYR A 67 19.47 10.68 22.06
N PRO A 68 19.51 10.52 23.40
CA PRO A 68 18.96 9.33 24.07
C PRO A 68 17.47 9.42 24.42
N LEU A 69 16.83 10.57 24.23
CA LEU A 69 15.43 10.80 24.59
C LEU A 69 14.55 10.95 23.34
N PRO A 70 13.22 10.88 23.48
CA PRO A 70 12.30 11.30 22.42
C PRO A 70 12.53 12.75 22.01
N ILE A 71 12.30 13.08 20.73
CA ILE A 71 12.48 14.44 20.21
C ILE A 71 11.58 15.42 20.98
N PRO A 72 12.16 16.43 21.67
CA PRO A 72 11.41 17.36 22.52
C PRO A 72 10.31 18.10 21.77
N HIS A 73 9.23 18.46 22.48
CA HIS A 73 8.09 19.19 21.89
C HIS A 73 8.51 20.51 21.25
N VAL A 74 9.48 21.21 21.84
CA VAL A 74 10.01 22.48 21.33
C VAL A 74 10.60 22.35 19.92
N LEU A 75 11.13 21.17 19.56
CA LEU A 75 11.67 20.89 18.22
C LEU A 75 10.77 19.97 17.38
N ALA A 76 9.60 19.55 17.87
CA ALA A 76 8.80 18.52 17.22
C ALA A 76 8.42 18.90 15.78
N ASN A 77 7.88 20.12 15.60
CA ASN A 77 7.44 20.61 14.30
C ASN A 77 8.62 20.87 13.36
N GLU A 78 9.72 21.40 13.90
CA GLU A 78 10.95 21.67 13.13
C GLU A 78 11.57 20.35 12.62
N PHE A 79 11.66 19.35 13.50
CA PHE A 79 12.16 18.01 13.17
C PHE A 79 11.31 17.32 12.10
N GLN A 80 9.98 17.35 12.26
CA GLN A 80 9.05 16.81 11.27
C GLN A 80 9.23 17.49 9.91
N SER A 81 9.22 18.83 9.89
CA SER A 81 9.37 19.61 8.65
C SER A 81 10.72 19.40 7.98
N PHE A 82 11.78 19.16 8.76
CA PHE A 82 13.10 18.80 8.23
C PHE A 82 13.06 17.45 7.52
N TRP A 83 12.57 16.41 8.19
CA TRP A 83 12.52 15.06 7.63
C TRP A 83 11.56 14.97 6.45
N GLU A 84 10.42 15.64 6.50
CA GLU A 84 9.49 15.69 5.37
C GLU A 84 10.17 16.28 4.13
N ARG A 85 10.83 17.44 4.26
CA ARG A 85 11.58 18.06 3.15
C ARG A 85 12.71 17.16 2.67
N GLN A 86 13.45 16.53 3.58
CA GLN A 86 14.59 15.68 3.23
C GLN A 86 14.15 14.43 2.46
N LEU A 87 13.06 13.79 2.90
CA LEU A 87 12.48 12.61 2.26
C LEU A 87 11.89 12.96 0.89
N LEU A 88 11.17 14.08 0.77
CA LEU A 88 10.58 14.52 -0.50
C LEU A 88 11.64 14.94 -1.52
N ARG A 89 12.67 15.70 -1.09
CA ARG A 89 13.74 16.21 -1.96
C ARG A 89 14.55 15.09 -2.60
N ASN A 90 14.79 14.01 -1.86
CA ASN A 90 15.65 12.92 -2.30
C ASN A 90 14.87 11.68 -2.73
N GLU A 91 13.58 11.80 -3.02
CA GLU A 91 12.72 10.70 -3.45
C GLU A 91 12.75 9.45 -2.53
N GLY A 92 12.82 9.72 -1.23
CA GLY A 92 12.93 8.69 -0.20
C GLY A 92 14.33 8.08 -0.03
N LYS A 93 15.34 8.44 -0.84
CA LYS A 93 16.72 7.92 -0.72
C LYS A 93 17.34 8.18 0.65
N ALA A 94 16.93 9.25 1.32
CA ALA A 94 17.36 9.51 2.68
C ALA A 94 17.02 8.35 3.64
N MET A 95 15.94 7.57 3.41
CA MET A 95 15.64 6.36 4.19
C MET A 95 16.60 5.20 3.91
N ASP A 96 17.19 5.16 2.71
CA ASP A 96 18.14 4.13 2.34
C ASP A 96 19.48 4.36 3.05
N GLU A 97 19.81 5.61 3.34
CA GLU A 97 21.00 6.00 4.10
C GLU A 97 20.80 5.92 5.62
N LEU A 98 19.55 5.85 6.09
CA LEU A 98 19.26 5.75 7.53
C LEU A 98 19.78 4.45 8.13
N SER A 99 20.46 4.61 9.26
CA SER A 99 20.82 3.54 10.20
C SER A 99 19.94 3.67 11.45
N PRO A 100 18.83 2.90 11.59
CA PRO A 100 17.86 3.09 12.67
C PRO A 100 18.45 3.07 14.09
N ASN A 101 19.52 2.30 14.28
CA ASN A 101 20.20 2.19 15.58
C ASN A 101 21.00 3.45 15.94
N GLN A 102 21.44 4.22 14.94
CA GLN A 102 22.26 5.43 15.10
C GLN A 102 21.42 6.70 15.06
N GLN A 103 20.26 6.67 14.41
CA GLN A 103 19.40 7.83 14.22
C GLN A 103 18.54 8.14 15.46
N SER A 104 18.52 9.40 15.87
CA SER A 104 17.61 9.89 16.90
C SER A 104 16.21 10.18 16.35
N GLY A 105 15.18 9.88 17.15
CA GLY A 105 13.79 10.18 16.79
C GLY A 105 13.19 9.31 15.70
N MET A 106 13.64 8.06 15.57
CA MET A 106 13.15 7.12 14.54
C MET A 106 11.64 6.94 14.55
N GLU A 107 10.97 7.04 15.70
CA GLU A 107 9.51 6.98 15.82
C GLU A 107 8.84 8.10 15.01
N LYS A 108 9.36 9.33 15.14
CA LYS A 108 8.83 10.49 14.38
C LYS A 108 9.20 10.39 12.90
N ILE A 109 10.42 9.95 12.59
CA ILE A 109 10.85 9.75 11.20
C ILE A 109 9.95 8.71 10.53
N ALA A 110 9.64 7.61 11.21
CA ALA A 110 8.78 6.56 10.70
C ALA A 110 7.34 7.05 10.45
N SER A 111 6.78 7.85 11.34
CA SER A 111 5.46 8.46 11.15
C SER A 111 5.41 9.38 9.92
N VAL A 112 6.43 10.22 9.74
CA VAL A 112 6.55 11.10 8.56
C VAL A 112 6.74 10.28 7.28
N ALA A 113 7.62 9.27 7.33
CA ALA A 113 7.86 8.37 6.20
C ALA A 113 6.60 7.60 5.80
N TYR A 114 5.83 7.07 6.76
CA TYR A 114 4.56 6.39 6.52
C TYR A 114 3.58 7.31 5.77
N THR A 115 3.41 8.55 6.25
CA THR A 115 2.53 9.54 5.62
C THR A 115 2.92 9.81 4.17
N ILE A 116 4.22 10.00 3.91
CA ILE A 116 4.73 10.22 2.54
C ILE A 116 4.53 8.97 1.68
N LEU A 117 4.85 7.78 2.19
CA LEU A 117 4.74 6.51 1.44
C LEU A 117 3.31 6.18 1.05
N LYS A 118 2.30 6.55 1.86
CA LYS A 118 0.88 6.44 1.44
C LYS A 118 0.57 7.25 0.20
N THR A 119 1.12 8.46 0.10
CA THR A 119 0.91 9.34 -1.05
C THR A 119 1.81 8.99 -2.24
N ARG A 120 2.90 8.26 -2.01
CA ARG A 120 3.86 7.83 -3.04
C ARG A 120 4.17 6.33 -2.93
N PRO A 121 3.21 5.43 -3.28
CA PRO A 121 3.39 3.99 -3.12
C PRO A 121 4.57 3.39 -3.90
N ASN A 122 4.92 4.00 -5.04
CA ASN A 122 6.10 3.62 -5.85
C ASN A 122 7.44 3.74 -5.10
N TRP A 123 7.47 4.41 -3.94
CA TRP A 123 8.67 4.55 -3.10
C TRP A 123 8.78 3.48 -2.01
N ILE A 124 7.76 2.62 -1.87
CA ILE A 124 7.76 1.54 -0.88
C ILE A 124 8.69 0.43 -1.38
N THR A 125 9.77 0.19 -0.66
CA THR A 125 10.68 -0.93 -0.90
C THR A 125 10.73 -1.85 0.30
N ARG A 126 11.10 -3.12 0.09
CA ARG A 126 11.27 -4.11 1.17
C ARG A 126 12.29 -3.65 2.20
N GLU A 127 13.37 -3.00 1.78
CA GLU A 127 14.41 -2.49 2.68
C GLU A 127 13.90 -1.33 3.53
N ARG A 128 13.24 -0.34 2.91
CA ARG A 128 12.65 0.81 3.63
C ARG A 128 11.63 0.33 4.65
N LYS A 129 10.74 -0.59 4.25
CA LYS A 129 9.76 -1.18 5.17
C LYS A 129 10.44 -1.87 6.36
N ARG A 130 11.50 -2.67 6.12
CA ARG A 130 12.26 -3.33 7.19
C ARG A 130 12.87 -2.34 8.19
N LYS A 131 13.34 -1.17 7.72
CA LYS A 131 13.89 -0.11 8.59
C LYS A 131 12.80 0.57 9.42
N LEU A 132 11.61 0.75 8.86
CA LEU A 132 10.48 1.41 9.53
C LEU A 132 9.68 0.46 10.43
N SER A 133 9.67 -0.84 10.16
CA SER A 133 8.80 -1.79 10.84
C SER A 133 8.91 -1.85 12.36
N PRO A 134 10.07 -1.62 13.01
CA PRO A 134 10.13 -1.58 14.46
C PRO A 134 9.38 -0.39 15.08
N TYR A 135 9.04 0.63 14.29
CA TYR A 135 8.51 1.92 14.74
C TYR A 135 7.08 2.19 14.26
N LEU A 136 6.52 1.31 13.43
CA LEU A 136 5.16 1.39 12.93
C LEU A 136 4.26 0.38 13.64
N ASN A 137 3.00 0.73 13.81
CA ASN A 137 2.01 -0.19 14.36
C ASN A 137 1.53 -1.21 13.30
N TYR A 138 0.79 -2.24 13.75
CA TYR A 138 0.31 -3.31 12.88
C TYR A 138 -0.56 -2.81 11.71
N GLN A 139 -1.42 -1.82 11.96
CA GLN A 139 -2.30 -1.26 10.94
C GLN A 139 -1.49 -0.50 9.89
N GLU A 140 -0.54 0.34 10.31
CA GLU A 140 0.34 1.07 9.41
C GLU A 140 1.17 0.13 8.53
N LEU A 141 1.62 -1.00 9.08
CA LEU A 141 2.34 -2.02 8.32
C LEU A 141 1.46 -2.72 7.30
N ARG A 142 0.23 -3.10 7.67
CA ARG A 142 -0.77 -3.69 6.77
C ARG A 142 -1.14 -2.74 5.65
N ASP A 143 -1.33 -1.47 5.97
CA ASP A 143 -1.60 -0.42 4.99
C ASP A 143 -0.44 -0.33 3.98
N LEU A 144 0.82 -0.25 4.43
CA LEU A 144 1.98 -0.20 3.53
C LEU A 144 2.11 -1.47 2.68
N ASP A 145 1.76 -2.64 3.21
CA ASP A 145 1.76 -3.90 2.45
C ASP A 145 0.72 -3.90 1.33
N SER A 146 -0.47 -3.36 1.59
CA SER A 146 -1.52 -3.25 0.57
C SER A 146 -1.14 -2.32 -0.59
N LEU A 147 -0.14 -1.46 -0.38
CA LEU A 147 0.33 -0.48 -1.35
C LEU A 147 1.53 -0.98 -2.18
N GLN A 148 2.12 -2.12 -1.83
CA GLN A 148 3.25 -2.67 -2.60
C GLN A 148 2.80 -3.15 -3.99
N PRO A 149 3.60 -2.90 -5.04
CA PRO A 149 3.32 -3.47 -6.34
C PRO A 149 3.34 -4.99 -6.28
N PRO A 150 2.31 -5.68 -6.81
CA PRO A 150 2.47 -7.06 -7.19
C PRO A 150 3.54 -7.17 -8.28
N ILE A 151 4.10 -8.36 -8.45
CA ILE A 151 5.08 -8.61 -9.52
C ILE A 151 4.45 -8.22 -10.86
N GLN A 152 5.17 -7.41 -11.65
CA GLN A 152 4.69 -7.04 -12.98
C GLN A 152 4.59 -8.32 -13.84
N PRO A 153 3.41 -8.62 -14.40
CA PRO A 153 3.22 -9.77 -15.25
C PRO A 153 4.07 -9.66 -16.52
N GLU A 154 4.57 -10.81 -16.98
CA GLU A 154 5.10 -10.94 -18.34
C GLU A 154 3.96 -10.88 -19.36
N LEU A 155 4.27 -10.54 -20.61
CA LEU A 155 3.28 -10.57 -21.68
C LEU A 155 2.76 -11.99 -21.88
N LEU A 156 1.46 -12.12 -22.12
CA LEU A 156 0.85 -13.43 -22.37
C LEU A 156 1.38 -14.00 -23.69
N ASP A 157 1.81 -15.26 -23.67
CA ASP A 157 2.18 -16.00 -24.87
C ASP A 157 0.96 -16.16 -25.80
N LEU A 158 1.14 -15.83 -27.09
CA LEU A 158 0.11 -15.92 -28.11
C LEU A 158 -0.31 -17.37 -28.40
N GLU A 159 0.53 -18.35 -28.06
CA GLU A 159 0.25 -19.79 -28.20
C GLU A 159 -0.29 -20.41 -26.90
N ALA A 160 -0.49 -19.63 -25.84
CA ALA A 160 -0.98 -20.15 -24.56
C ALA A 160 -2.34 -20.84 -24.71
N SER A 161 -2.57 -21.92 -23.94
CA SER A 161 -3.87 -22.58 -23.88
C SER A 161 -4.91 -21.67 -23.23
N SER A 162 -6.21 -21.92 -23.47
CA SER A 162 -7.28 -21.14 -22.81
C SER A 162 -7.20 -21.19 -21.28
N LYS A 163 -6.76 -22.32 -20.72
CA LYS A 163 -6.58 -22.46 -19.27
C LYS A 163 -5.44 -21.57 -18.76
N ASP A 164 -4.30 -21.59 -19.44
CA ASP A 164 -3.12 -20.81 -19.04
C ASP A 164 -3.36 -19.32 -19.20
N ALA A 165 -4.04 -18.91 -20.28
CA ALA A 165 -4.46 -17.54 -20.49
C ALA A 165 -5.38 -17.04 -19.37
N MET A 166 -6.37 -17.85 -18.96
CA MET A 166 -7.24 -17.49 -17.83
C MET A 166 -6.47 -17.41 -16.52
N GLN A 167 -5.56 -18.36 -16.25
CA GLN A 167 -4.74 -18.32 -15.04
C GLN A 167 -3.88 -17.05 -15.00
N TRP A 168 -3.24 -16.69 -16.11
CA TRP A 168 -2.46 -15.48 -16.25
C TRP A 168 -3.30 -14.22 -15.97
N VAL A 169 -4.53 -14.16 -16.49
CA VAL A 169 -5.45 -13.04 -16.23
C VAL A 169 -5.75 -12.89 -14.75
N ILE A 170 -6.09 -14.00 -14.07
CA ILE A 170 -6.57 -13.99 -12.68
C ILE A 170 -5.43 -13.73 -11.70
N ASP A 171 -4.33 -14.44 -11.86
CA ASP A 171 -3.28 -14.49 -10.84
C ASP A 171 -2.25 -13.38 -11.01
N GLN A 172 -2.04 -12.93 -12.25
CA GLN A 172 -0.96 -12.01 -12.55
C GLN A 172 -1.50 -10.66 -13.02
N TYR A 173 -2.31 -10.65 -14.08
CA TYR A 173 -2.73 -9.41 -14.73
C TYR A 173 -3.72 -8.59 -13.90
N LEU A 174 -4.82 -9.17 -13.45
CA LEU A 174 -5.87 -8.44 -12.73
C LEU A 174 -5.39 -7.82 -11.41
N PRO A 175 -4.62 -8.54 -10.56
CA PRO A 175 -4.02 -7.96 -9.35
C PRO A 175 -3.09 -6.78 -9.68
N PHE A 176 -2.25 -6.94 -10.71
CA PHE A 176 -1.38 -5.87 -11.17
C PHE A 176 -2.14 -4.66 -11.70
N ARG A 177 -3.19 -4.87 -12.51
CA ARG A 177 -4.05 -3.81 -13.02
C ARG A 177 -4.77 -3.07 -11.90
N ARG A 178 -5.31 -3.77 -10.89
CA ARG A 178 -5.96 -3.13 -9.72
C ARG A 178 -4.98 -2.21 -9.00
N TRP A 179 -3.77 -2.70 -8.75
CA TRP A 179 -2.71 -1.90 -8.13
C TRP A 179 -2.34 -0.69 -9.01
N ASP A 180 -2.03 -0.91 -10.29
CA ASP A 180 -1.60 0.14 -11.22
C ASP A 180 -2.68 1.23 -11.38
N ALA A 181 -3.96 0.84 -11.40
CA ALA A 181 -5.09 1.76 -11.44
C ALA A 181 -5.27 2.58 -10.15
N ALA A 182 -5.04 1.97 -8.99
CA ALA A 182 -5.12 2.65 -7.70
C ALA A 182 -3.99 3.67 -7.53
N ILE A 183 -2.78 3.35 -8.02
CA ILE A 183 -1.62 4.24 -7.90
C ILE A 183 -1.61 5.35 -8.96
N HIS A 184 -2.07 5.06 -10.18
CA HIS A 184 -2.05 6.01 -11.31
C HIS A 184 -3.45 6.50 -11.68
N SER A 185 -4.26 6.88 -10.67
CA SER A 185 -5.67 7.26 -10.83
C SER A 185 -5.91 8.42 -11.82
N SER A 186 -4.91 9.27 -12.06
CA SER A 186 -5.06 10.53 -12.83
C SER A 186 -4.02 10.74 -13.95
N SER A 187 -3.29 9.70 -14.38
CA SER A 187 -2.23 9.89 -15.39
C SER A 187 -2.80 10.02 -16.81
N ALA A 188 -2.46 11.12 -17.51
CA ALA A 188 -2.74 11.29 -18.95
C ALA A 188 -1.92 10.35 -19.86
N ARG A 189 -0.96 9.60 -19.31
CA ARG A 189 -0.14 8.63 -20.04
C ARG A 189 -0.76 7.24 -19.95
N PRO A 190 -0.64 6.41 -21.01
CA PRO A 190 -1.07 5.01 -20.98
C PRO A 190 -0.36 4.28 -19.84
N ARG A 191 -1.12 3.52 -19.05
CA ARG A 191 -0.58 2.76 -17.93
C ARG A 191 0.22 1.56 -18.44
N VAL A 192 1.11 1.03 -17.61
CA VAL A 192 1.86 -0.19 -17.97
C VAL A 192 0.88 -1.36 -18.12
N SER A 193 -0.11 -1.44 -17.23
CA SER A 193 -1.20 -2.43 -17.33
C SER A 193 -2.01 -2.33 -18.62
N ASP A 194 -2.13 -1.16 -19.25
CA ASP A 194 -2.85 -1.03 -20.53
C ASP A 194 -2.08 -1.75 -21.65
N ARG A 195 -0.76 -1.59 -21.70
CA ARG A 195 0.10 -2.25 -22.70
C ARG A 195 0.15 -3.77 -22.52
N ILE A 196 0.12 -4.22 -21.27
CA ILE A 196 0.07 -5.66 -20.96
C ILE A 196 -1.32 -6.23 -21.32
N ALA A 197 -2.38 -5.42 -21.23
CA ALA A 197 -3.71 -5.84 -21.69
C ALA A 197 -3.71 -6.22 -23.18
N ASP A 198 -2.94 -5.49 -24.00
CA ASP A 198 -2.87 -5.71 -25.43
C ASP A 198 -2.41 -7.14 -25.79
N SER A 199 -1.54 -7.78 -25.00
CA SER A 199 -1.15 -9.17 -25.25
C SER A 199 -2.33 -10.13 -25.07
N PHE A 200 -3.19 -9.89 -24.08
CA PHE A 200 -4.41 -10.67 -23.90
C PHE A 200 -5.45 -10.39 -24.99
N VAL A 201 -5.57 -9.14 -25.44
CA VAL A 201 -6.43 -8.78 -26.58
C VAL A 201 -6.00 -9.54 -27.83
N ASN A 202 -4.70 -9.55 -28.14
CA ASN A 202 -4.16 -10.27 -29.29
C ASN A 202 -4.39 -11.78 -29.17
N TRP A 203 -4.21 -12.34 -27.98
CA TRP A 203 -4.51 -13.75 -27.69
C TRP A 203 -6.00 -14.04 -27.94
N ILE A 204 -6.92 -13.23 -27.41
CA ILE A 204 -8.35 -13.40 -27.68
C ILE A 204 -8.62 -13.34 -29.17
N LEU A 205 -8.14 -12.32 -29.88
CA LEU A 205 -8.42 -12.15 -31.32
C LEU A 205 -8.03 -13.37 -32.15
N LYS A 206 -6.91 -14.02 -31.79
CA LYS A 206 -6.45 -15.24 -32.46
C LYS A 206 -7.31 -16.45 -32.10
N HIS A 207 -7.55 -16.67 -30.81
CA HIS A 207 -8.18 -17.91 -30.31
C HIS A 207 -9.70 -17.87 -30.29
N TYR A 208 -10.33 -16.70 -30.38
CA TYR A 208 -11.79 -16.52 -30.26
C TYR A 208 -12.63 -17.46 -31.14
N PRO A 209 -12.28 -17.73 -32.43
CA PRO A 209 -13.04 -18.68 -33.26
C PRO A 209 -13.09 -20.09 -32.67
N GLU A 210 -12.02 -20.51 -32.00
CA GLU A 210 -11.88 -21.85 -31.41
C GLU A 210 -12.51 -21.92 -30.01
N LEU A 211 -12.77 -20.78 -29.39
CA LEU A 211 -13.49 -20.70 -28.11
C LEU A 211 -15.00 -20.93 -28.27
N GLY A 212 -15.55 -21.22 -29.45
CA GLY A 212 -16.99 -21.41 -29.63
C GLY A 212 -17.60 -22.73 -29.11
N PHE A 213 -16.79 -23.69 -28.63
CA PHE A 213 -17.24 -25.07 -28.36
C PHE A 213 -17.56 -25.38 -26.89
N ALA A 214 -18.19 -26.54 -26.63
CA ALA A 214 -18.86 -26.88 -25.37
C ALA A 214 -18.00 -26.83 -24.07
N ASN A 215 -16.67 -26.91 -24.18
CA ASN A 215 -15.73 -26.80 -23.04
C ASN A 215 -15.01 -25.44 -22.98
N SER A 216 -15.62 -24.41 -23.55
CA SER A 216 -15.01 -23.09 -23.65
C SER A 216 -15.01 -22.30 -22.35
N VAL A 217 -14.03 -21.42 -22.23
CA VAL A 217 -13.98 -20.34 -21.25
C VAL A 217 -15.00 -19.24 -21.54
N LEU A 218 -15.68 -19.26 -22.70
CA LEU A 218 -16.78 -18.35 -23.01
C LEU A 218 -18.04 -18.68 -22.20
N ASN A 219 -18.84 -17.66 -21.91
CA ASN A 219 -20.09 -17.76 -21.15
C ASN A 219 -21.26 -18.46 -21.91
N TYR A 220 -21.00 -19.23 -22.97
CA TYR A 220 -22.06 -19.93 -23.73
C TYR A 220 -22.74 -21.05 -22.93
N SER A 221 -21.95 -21.79 -22.13
CA SER A 221 -22.42 -22.99 -21.44
C SER A 221 -23.31 -22.69 -20.23
N VAL A 222 -23.32 -21.44 -19.73
CA VAL A 222 -24.00 -21.16 -18.46
C VAL A 222 -25.51 -21.08 -18.62
N ALA A 223 -26.02 -20.73 -19.81
CA ALA A 223 -27.45 -20.84 -20.11
C ALA A 223 -27.94 -22.31 -20.02
N SER A 224 -27.14 -23.25 -20.53
CA SER A 224 -27.43 -24.69 -20.41
C SER A 224 -27.40 -25.14 -18.96
N LEU A 225 -26.39 -24.72 -18.19
CA LEU A 225 -26.28 -25.03 -16.76
C LEU A 225 -27.52 -24.55 -15.99
N VAL A 226 -27.97 -23.31 -16.23
CA VAL A 226 -29.17 -22.77 -15.60
C VAL A 226 -30.41 -23.56 -16.00
N GLN A 227 -30.54 -23.93 -17.29
CA GLN A 227 -31.65 -24.73 -17.78
C GLN A 227 -31.73 -26.10 -17.09
N ASP A 228 -30.59 -26.76 -16.86
CA ASP A 228 -30.52 -28.04 -16.14
C ASP A 228 -30.89 -27.88 -14.66
N LEU A 229 -30.50 -26.77 -14.02
CA LEU A 229 -30.86 -26.47 -12.63
C LEU A 229 -32.36 -26.20 -12.48
N CYS A 230 -32.98 -25.51 -13.44
CA CYS A 230 -34.42 -25.23 -13.47
C CYS A 230 -35.27 -26.51 -13.51
N GLN A 231 -34.74 -27.64 -13.98
CA GLN A 231 -35.46 -28.92 -13.95
C GLN A 231 -35.64 -29.48 -12.54
N LYS A 232 -34.80 -29.06 -11.58
CA LYS A 232 -34.75 -29.62 -10.22
C LYS A 232 -35.27 -28.67 -9.16
N ASN A 233 -35.08 -27.35 -9.32
CA ASN A 233 -35.45 -26.35 -8.33
C ASN A 233 -35.89 -25.03 -8.99
N PRO A 234 -36.67 -24.18 -8.31
CA PRO A 234 -36.83 -22.79 -8.70
C PRO A 234 -35.47 -22.08 -8.68
N VAL A 235 -35.07 -21.44 -9.79
CA VAL A 235 -33.78 -20.75 -9.92
C VAL A 235 -34.00 -19.24 -10.01
N LEU A 236 -33.35 -18.50 -9.11
CA LEU A 236 -33.16 -17.05 -9.27
C LEU A 236 -31.84 -16.82 -9.98
N TRP A 237 -31.90 -16.35 -11.22
CA TRP A 237 -30.73 -16.06 -12.03
C TRP A 237 -30.50 -14.55 -12.11
N VAL A 238 -29.42 -14.07 -11.49
CA VAL A 238 -29.04 -12.65 -11.47
C VAL A 238 -27.87 -12.38 -12.42
N VAL A 239 -28.02 -11.37 -13.28
CA VAL A 239 -26.97 -10.83 -14.15
C VAL A 239 -26.72 -9.37 -13.74
N VAL A 240 -25.48 -9.06 -13.37
CA VAL A 240 -25.08 -7.70 -12.98
C VAL A 240 -24.25 -7.10 -14.11
N ASP A 241 -24.75 -6.04 -14.74
CA ASP A 241 -24.02 -5.37 -15.81
C ASP A 241 -22.78 -4.65 -15.25
N GLY A 242 -21.68 -4.73 -15.99
CA GLY A 242 -20.41 -4.09 -15.64
C GLY A 242 -19.68 -4.64 -14.42
N LEU A 243 -20.12 -5.75 -13.82
CA LEU A 243 -19.44 -6.33 -12.66
C LEU A 243 -18.19 -7.11 -13.08
N GLY A 244 -17.01 -6.57 -12.79
CA GLY A 244 -15.74 -7.23 -13.08
C GLY A 244 -15.46 -8.44 -12.18
N TRP A 245 -14.48 -9.26 -12.55
CA TRP A 245 -14.07 -10.44 -11.77
C TRP A 245 -13.67 -10.09 -10.33
N LEU A 246 -12.85 -9.06 -10.14
CA LEU A 246 -12.38 -8.67 -8.81
C LEU A 246 -13.51 -8.11 -7.95
N ASP A 247 -14.40 -7.31 -8.54
CA ASP A 247 -15.57 -6.75 -7.85
C ASP A 247 -16.54 -7.86 -7.45
N HIS A 248 -16.67 -8.91 -8.27
CA HIS A 248 -17.46 -10.08 -7.94
C HIS A 248 -16.90 -10.85 -6.74
N GLN A 249 -15.58 -11.07 -6.69
CA GLN A 249 -14.93 -11.70 -5.54
C GLN A 249 -15.16 -10.88 -4.25
N GLU A 250 -15.05 -9.55 -4.35
CA GLU A 250 -15.28 -8.65 -3.23
C GLU A 250 -16.74 -8.66 -2.76
N LEU A 251 -17.69 -8.59 -3.69
CA LEU A 251 -19.12 -8.72 -3.40
C LEU A 251 -19.44 -10.04 -2.69
N LEU A 252 -18.88 -11.16 -3.16
CA LEU A 252 -19.12 -12.45 -2.52
C LEU A 252 -18.48 -12.56 -1.15
N ALA A 253 -17.29 -11.99 -0.95
CA ALA A 253 -16.70 -11.90 0.37
C ALA A 253 -17.65 -11.15 1.33
N HIS A 254 -18.19 -10.00 0.91
CA HIS A 254 -19.16 -9.24 1.71
C HIS A 254 -20.45 -10.02 1.99
N LEU A 255 -20.99 -10.71 0.98
CA LEU A 255 -22.22 -11.48 1.12
C LEU A 255 -22.02 -12.70 2.02
N THR A 256 -20.85 -13.33 2.06
CA THR A 256 -20.61 -14.57 2.82
C THR A 256 -20.05 -14.34 4.23
N GLN A 257 -19.34 -13.23 4.47
CA GLN A 257 -18.64 -12.99 5.74
C GLN A 257 -19.57 -12.84 6.96
N ASN A 258 -20.80 -12.38 6.78
CA ASN A 258 -21.74 -12.09 7.88
C ASN A 258 -23.17 -12.62 7.65
N SER A 259 -23.36 -13.57 6.73
CA SER A 259 -24.69 -14.06 6.36
C SER A 259 -24.83 -15.57 6.50
N ARG A 260 -26.05 -16.07 6.27
CA ARG A 260 -26.35 -17.51 6.15
C ARG A 260 -26.10 -18.05 4.74
N PHE A 261 -25.54 -17.24 3.83
CA PHE A 261 -25.25 -17.64 2.46
C PHE A 261 -23.84 -18.22 2.36
N SER A 262 -23.73 -19.37 1.70
CA SER A 262 -22.47 -20.01 1.37
C SER A 262 -22.39 -20.28 -0.13
N VAL A 263 -21.20 -20.19 -0.68
CA VAL A 263 -20.93 -20.54 -2.08
C VAL A 263 -20.79 -22.06 -2.17
N GLU A 264 -21.69 -22.73 -2.91
CA GLU A 264 -21.68 -24.20 -3.07
C GLU A 264 -20.69 -24.65 -4.15
N THR A 265 -20.47 -23.84 -5.19
CA THR A 265 -19.54 -24.15 -6.29
C THR A 265 -18.50 -23.06 -6.41
N ALA A 266 -17.22 -23.44 -6.53
CA ALA A 266 -16.13 -22.50 -6.71
C ALA A 266 -16.38 -21.61 -7.94
N LEU A 267 -15.98 -20.35 -7.82
CA LEU A 267 -16.13 -19.39 -8.91
C LEU A 267 -15.18 -19.73 -10.03
N GLU A 268 -15.71 -19.79 -11.24
CA GLU A 268 -14.92 -19.93 -12.46
C GLU A 268 -15.05 -18.64 -13.28
N PRO A 269 -13.95 -17.96 -13.59
CA PRO A 269 -13.99 -16.82 -14.47
C PRO A 269 -14.30 -17.27 -15.89
N ARG A 270 -15.16 -16.50 -16.55
CA ARG A 270 -15.60 -16.74 -17.92
C ARG A 270 -15.38 -15.49 -18.75
N ILE A 271 -15.02 -15.66 -20.01
CA ILE A 271 -14.90 -14.57 -20.97
C ILE A 271 -16.30 -14.29 -21.54
N SER A 272 -16.67 -13.01 -21.62
CA SER A 272 -17.93 -12.62 -22.24
C SER A 272 -17.86 -12.70 -23.76
N ILE A 273 -19.00 -12.99 -24.37
CA ILE A 273 -19.15 -13.07 -25.81
C ILE A 273 -18.94 -11.67 -26.40
N LEU A 274 -18.06 -11.57 -27.41
CA LEU A 274 -17.81 -10.36 -28.17
C LEU A 274 -18.79 -10.25 -29.36
N PRO A 275 -19.29 -9.04 -29.70
CA PRO A 275 -19.08 -7.77 -28.99
C PRO A 275 -19.95 -7.67 -27.73
N THR A 276 -19.43 -6.96 -26.73
CA THR A 276 -19.99 -6.87 -25.38
C THR A 276 -20.93 -5.67 -25.16
N LYS A 277 -21.28 -4.91 -26.19
CA LYS A 277 -22.21 -3.77 -26.07
C LYS A 277 -23.67 -4.25 -26.02
N PRO A 278 -24.48 -3.82 -25.04
CA PRO A 278 -25.92 -4.14 -25.00
C PRO A 278 -26.70 -3.61 -26.21
N SER A 279 -26.23 -2.52 -26.84
CA SER A 279 -26.94 -1.80 -27.89
C SER A 279 -26.50 -2.12 -29.33
N MET A 280 -25.57 -3.06 -29.55
CA MET A 280 -25.07 -3.40 -30.89
C MET A 280 -25.32 -4.88 -31.23
N ARG A 281 -26.59 -5.20 -31.51
CA ARG A 281 -26.88 -5.94 -32.74
C ARG A 281 -26.76 -4.91 -33.88
N SER A 282 -25.81 -5.14 -34.79
CA SER A 282 -25.36 -4.26 -35.90
C SER A 282 -24.21 -3.28 -35.57
N GLY A 283 -22.99 -3.75 -35.89
CA GLY A 283 -21.87 -2.98 -36.44
C GLY A 283 -21.34 -1.73 -35.73
N ALA A 284 -20.36 -1.89 -34.83
CA ALA A 284 -19.11 -1.10 -34.76
C ALA A 284 -18.32 -1.39 -33.46
N PHE A 285 -17.06 -1.79 -33.63
CA PHE A 285 -16.08 -2.12 -32.59
C PHE A 285 -15.84 -0.98 -31.60
N ILE A 286 -16.17 -1.18 -30.31
CA ILE A 286 -15.51 -0.53 -29.17
C ILE A 286 -15.45 -1.57 -28.04
N LEU A 287 -14.24 -1.94 -27.62
CA LEU A 287 -13.94 -2.87 -26.53
C LEU A 287 -14.08 -2.15 -25.18
N ASN A 288 -15.29 -2.16 -24.61
CA ASN A 288 -15.46 -2.14 -23.16
C ASN A 288 -15.62 -3.60 -22.75
N PHE A 289 -14.86 -4.07 -21.76
CA PHE A 289 -14.96 -5.43 -21.21
C PHE A 289 -15.98 -5.44 -20.05
N PRO A 290 -17.27 -5.77 -20.26
CA PRO A 290 -18.08 -6.39 -19.23
C PRO A 290 -17.72 -7.87 -19.22
N LEU A 291 -17.23 -8.34 -18.08
CA LEU A 291 -17.31 -9.75 -17.75
C LEU A 291 -18.74 -9.97 -17.23
N ALA A 292 -19.67 -10.35 -18.10
CA ALA A 292 -20.96 -10.87 -17.65
C ALA A 292 -20.69 -12.21 -16.94
N ILE A 293 -20.85 -12.25 -15.62
CA ILE A 293 -20.92 -13.50 -14.85
C ILE A 293 -22.17 -13.50 -13.98
N LEU A 294 -22.79 -14.67 -14.01
CA LEU A 294 -24.06 -15.05 -13.45
C LEU A 294 -23.86 -15.46 -11.99
N LEU A 295 -24.71 -14.94 -11.09
CA LEU A 295 -24.89 -15.55 -9.79
C LEU A 295 -25.70 -16.84 -10.00
N GLY A 296 -25.00 -17.96 -10.16
CA GLY A 296 -25.58 -19.28 -10.02
C GLY A 296 -25.69 -19.57 -8.53
N CYS A 297 -26.91 -19.48 -7.99
CA CYS A 297 -27.24 -20.04 -6.70
C CYS A 297 -27.78 -21.46 -6.95
N PRO A 298 -27.02 -22.55 -6.75
CA PRO A 298 -27.66 -23.81 -6.44
C PRO A 298 -28.09 -23.65 -4.99
N THR A 299 -29.36 -23.39 -4.77
CA THR A 299 -29.96 -23.86 -3.52
C THR A 299 -31.15 -24.69 -3.92
N GLN A 300 -31.07 -25.97 -3.58
CA GLN A 300 -32.20 -26.52 -2.85
C GLN A 300 -32.45 -25.59 -1.67
N VAL A 301 -33.41 -24.68 -1.81
CA VAL A 301 -34.15 -24.19 -0.66
C VAL A 301 -34.86 -25.42 -0.12
N LYS A 302 -34.18 -26.18 0.76
CA LYS A 302 -34.91 -27.00 1.71
C LYS A 302 -35.71 -26.03 2.55
N ALA A 303 -37.02 -26.18 2.44
CA ALA A 303 -38.04 -25.45 3.14
C ALA A 303 -37.60 -25.09 4.57
N PHE A 304 -37.66 -23.79 4.90
CA PHE A 304 -37.99 -23.40 6.24
C PHE A 304 -39.47 -23.75 6.48
N ARG A 305 -39.72 -24.60 7.46
CA ARG A 305 -40.67 -24.24 8.50
C ARG A 305 -39.95 -23.33 9.48
#